data_AF-A0A6V7K977-F1
#
_entry.id   AF-A0A6V7K977-F1
#
_cell.length_a   1.000
_cell.length_b   1.000
_cell.length_c   1.000
_cell.angle_alpha   90.00
_cell.angle_beta   90.00
_cell.angle_gamma   90.00
#
_symmetry.space_group_name_H-M   'P 1'
#
loop_
_entity.id
_entity.type
_entity.pdbx_description
1 polymer ?
#
loop_
_entity_poly.entity_id
_entity_poly.type
_entity_poly.pdbx_seq_one_letter_code
_entity_poly.pdbx_strand_id
1 'polypeptide(L)' 'SPDSPTDPPETIRRITSSWPNDTRSPFYDPLGADMKPMAKLHLNRQRLYEKICDDAQTINSGSDDDNNDDRGDE' A
#
# COMPACT_ATOMS: atom_id res chain seq x y z
N SER A 1 16.57 15.71 18.19
CA SER A 1 16.79 16.78 17.20
C SER A 1 15.62 17.74 17.22
N PRO A 2 15.82 19.04 16.94
CA PRO A 2 14.72 19.98 16.70
C PRO A 2 14.04 19.68 15.36
N ASP A 3 12.83 20.23 15.15
CA ASP A 3 12.09 20.08 13.90
C ASP A 3 12.80 20.78 12.73
N SER A 4 13.00 20.07 11.63
CA SER A 4 13.64 20.58 10.41
C SER A 4 12.87 20.03 9.20
N PRO A 5 12.13 20.86 8.46
CA PRO A 5 11.36 20.41 7.30
C PRO A 5 12.28 20.00 6.15
N THR A 6 11.88 18.99 5.39
CA THR A 6 12.58 18.54 4.18
C THR A 6 11.94 19.20 2.95
N ASP A 7 12.70 20.00 2.20
CA ASP A 7 12.25 20.72 1.01
C ASP A 7 13.25 20.51 -0.15
N PRO A 8 12.84 19.87 -1.28
CA PRO A 8 11.50 19.34 -1.54
C PRO A 8 11.16 18.09 -0.69
N PRO A 9 9.87 17.72 -0.58
CA PRO A 9 9.47 16.49 0.10
C PRO A 9 10.13 15.25 -0.53
N GLU A 10 10.81 14.46 0.29
CA GLU A 10 11.44 13.22 -0.14
C GLU A 10 10.49 12.02 -0.06
N THR A 11 10.75 11.00 -0.88
CA THR A 11 10.03 9.72 -0.81
C THR A 11 10.39 8.94 0.44
N ILE A 12 9.42 8.17 0.98
CA ILE A 12 9.66 7.24 2.08
C ILE A 12 10.72 6.21 1.68
N ARG A 13 11.75 6.05 2.52
CA ARG A 13 12.88 5.14 2.30
C ARG A 13 13.23 4.38 3.58
N ARG A 14 13.86 3.22 3.42
CA ARG A 14 14.40 2.45 4.54
C ARG A 14 15.63 3.15 5.12
N ILE A 15 15.64 3.37 6.43
CA ILE A 15 16.84 3.77 7.16
C ILE A 15 17.77 2.57 7.24
N THR A 16 19.06 2.78 6.98
CA THR A 16 20.11 1.75 7.04
C THR A 16 21.26 2.22 7.91
N SER A 17 22.21 1.33 8.21
CA SER A 17 23.40 1.69 8.97
C SER A 17 24.37 2.62 8.25
N SER A 18 24.23 2.77 6.93
CA SER A 18 25.07 3.64 6.11
C SER A 18 24.31 4.79 5.45
N TRP A 19 22.98 4.82 5.54
CA TRP A 19 22.16 5.84 4.91
C TRP A 19 21.06 6.40 5.84
N PRO A 20 21.02 7.72 6.07
CA PRO A 20 22.00 8.73 5.62
C PRO A 20 23.36 8.52 6.27
N ASN A 21 24.45 8.88 5.56
CA ASN A 21 25.82 8.77 6.06
C ASN A 21 26.12 9.89 7.08
N ASP A 22 25.36 9.93 8.17
CA ASP A 22 25.51 10.87 9.28
C ASP A 22 25.93 10.12 10.53
N THR A 23 27.13 10.40 11.03
CA THR A 23 27.70 9.78 12.24
C THR A 23 26.93 10.13 13.51
N ARG A 24 26.02 11.10 13.47
CA ARG A 24 25.12 11.46 14.58
C ARG A 24 23.84 10.64 14.60
N SER A 25 23.56 9.89 13.52
CA SER A 25 22.41 9.00 13.48
C SER A 25 22.59 7.89 14.52
N PRO A 26 21.56 7.57 15.33
CA PRO A 26 21.64 6.48 16.30
C PRO A 26 21.71 5.10 15.63
N PHE A 27 21.53 5.05 14.31
CA PHE A 27 21.55 3.83 13.52
C PHE A 27 22.83 3.67 12.70
N TYR A 28 23.69 4.68 12.65
CA TYR A 28 24.88 4.65 11.80
C TYR A 28 25.93 3.67 12.32
N ASP A 29 26.47 2.84 11.43
CA ASP A 29 27.63 1.99 11.68
C ASP A 29 28.64 2.15 10.52
N PRO A 30 29.87 2.61 10.80
CA PRO A 30 30.89 2.79 9.76
C PRO A 30 31.29 1.47 9.07
N LEU A 31 31.07 0.31 9.71
CA LEU A 31 31.32 -1.00 9.10
C LEU A 31 30.16 -1.48 8.23
N GLY A 32 29.02 -0.77 8.27
CA GLY A 32 27.83 -1.10 7.48
C GLY A 32 27.15 -2.40 7.91
N ALA A 33 27.32 -2.82 9.18
CA ALA A 33 26.63 -4.00 9.70
C ALA A 33 25.10 -3.80 9.62
N ASP A 34 24.38 -4.90 9.45
CA ASP A 34 22.91 -4.86 9.43
C ASP A 34 22.35 -4.37 10.76
N MET A 35 21.38 -3.44 10.69
CA MET A 35 20.73 -2.89 11.87
C MET A 35 19.98 -3.96 12.66
N LYS A 36 20.07 -3.91 14.00
CA LYS A 36 19.26 -4.75 14.88
C LYS A 36 17.76 -4.47 14.66
N PRO A 37 16.89 -5.49 14.60
CA PRO A 37 15.45 -5.28 14.46
C PRO A 37 14.91 -4.47 15.64
N MET A 38 14.19 -3.38 15.34
CA MET A 38 13.65 -2.45 16.35
C MET A 38 12.26 -2.84 16.84
N ALA A 39 11.52 -3.64 16.07
CA ALA A 39 10.17 -4.08 16.39
C ALA A 39 9.88 -5.44 15.77
N LYS A 40 8.86 -6.13 16.32
CA LYS A 40 8.29 -7.34 15.75
C LYS A 40 6.76 -7.20 15.73
N LEU A 41 6.16 -7.44 14.57
CA LEU A 41 4.71 -7.46 14.40
C LEU A 41 4.22 -8.91 14.32
N HIS A 42 3.31 -9.29 15.21
CA HIS A 42 2.67 -10.61 15.20
C HIS A 42 1.25 -10.49 14.65
N LEU A 43 1.02 -11.05 13.46
CA LEU A 43 -0.31 -11.08 12.82
C LEU A 43 -0.93 -12.45 13.06
N ASN A 44 -1.96 -12.50 13.90
CA ASN A 44 -2.70 -13.72 14.19
C ASN A 44 -4.11 -13.61 13.60
N ARG A 45 -4.48 -14.53 12.71
CA ARG A 45 -5.85 -14.63 12.20
C ARG A 45 -6.76 -15.09 13.34
N GLN A 46 -7.66 -14.23 13.80
CA GLN A 46 -8.55 -14.55 14.92
C GLN A 46 -9.61 -15.58 14.51
N ARG A 47 -10.38 -15.28 13.45
CA ARG A 47 -11.42 -16.15 12.90
C ARG A 47 -11.51 -15.92 11.39
N LEU A 48 -11.93 -16.95 10.67
CA LEU A 48 -12.33 -16.84 9.27
C LEU A 48 -13.85 -16.95 9.21
N TYR A 49 -14.49 -16.02 8.52
CA TYR A 49 -15.91 -16.09 8.20
C TYR A 49 -16.02 -16.39 6.72
N GLU A 50 -16.65 -17.51 6.39
CA GLU A 50 -16.91 -17.87 5.01
C GLU A 50 -17.94 -16.89 4.43
N LYS A 51 -17.61 -16.30 3.29
CA LYS A 51 -18.59 -15.62 2.44
C LYS A 51 -18.88 -16.57 1.28
N ILE A 52 -20.16 -16.84 1.05
CA ILE A 52 -20.61 -17.50 -0.16
C ILE A 52 -20.47 -16.46 -1.27
N CYS A 53 -19.43 -16.56 -2.08
CA CYS A 53 -19.37 -15.85 -3.35
C CYS A 53 -20.29 -16.64 -4.28
N ASP A 54 -21.43 -16.06 -4.67
CA ASP A 54 -22.24 -16.62 -5.75
C ASP A 54 -21.47 -16.46 -7.06
N ASP A 55 -20.57 -17.41 -7.34
CA ASP A 55 -19.82 -17.53 -8.60
C ASP A 55 -20.75 -17.83 -9.81
N ALA A 56 -22.08 -17.68 -9.64
CA ALA A 56 -23.11 -17.98 -10.63
C ALA A 56 -23.79 -16.74 -11.25
N GLN A 57 -23.45 -15.50 -10.86
CA GLN A 57 -24.10 -14.29 -11.41
C GLN A 57 -23.17 -13.30 -12.15
N THR A 58 -22.02 -13.74 -12.65
CA THR A 58 -21.16 -12.89 -13.52
C THR A 58 -20.71 -13.59 -14.81
N ILE A 59 -21.52 -14.52 -15.30
CA ILE A 59 -21.52 -14.87 -16.73
C ILE A 59 -22.94 -14.57 -17.22
N ASN A 60 -23.10 -13.51 -18.03
CA ASN A 60 -24.33 -13.01 -18.66
C ASN A 60 -25.04 -11.82 -17.98
N SER A 61 -24.38 -10.68 -17.91
CA SER A 61 -25.06 -9.36 -17.93
C SER A 61 -24.10 -8.32 -18.50
N GLY A 62 -23.74 -8.54 -19.76
CA GLY A 62 -22.92 -7.64 -20.57
C GLY A 62 -23.46 -7.61 -21.99
N SER A 63 -24.72 -7.24 -22.14
CA SER A 63 -25.35 -6.86 -23.41
C SER A 63 -26.68 -6.15 -23.10
N ASP A 64 -26.59 -4.98 -22.46
CA ASP A 64 -27.65 -3.99 -22.58
C ASP A 64 -27.35 -3.24 -23.88
N ASP A 65 -27.90 -3.75 -24.98
CA ASP A 65 -28.00 -3.05 -26.25
C ASP A 65 -28.97 -1.87 -26.08
N ASP A 66 -28.47 -0.77 -25.52
CA ASP A 66 -29.12 0.54 -25.61
C ASP A 66 -28.97 1.06 -27.05
N ASN A 67 -30.08 1.10 -27.82
CA ASN A 67 -30.46 2.19 -28.73
C ASN A 67 -31.74 1.83 -29.51
N ASN A 68 -32.92 2.08 -28.91
CA ASN A 68 -34.14 2.34 -29.69
C ASN A 68 -34.36 3.85 -29.72
N ASP A 69 -33.98 4.48 -30.84
CA ASP A 69 -34.39 5.84 -31.20
C ASP A 69 -35.89 5.82 -31.56
N ASP A 70 -36.74 6.06 -30.56
CA ASP A 70 -38.16 6.34 -30.72
C ASP A 70 -38.35 7.76 -31.31
N ARG A 71 -38.53 7.85 -32.63
CA ARG A 71 -39.00 9.07 -33.30
C ARG A 71 -40.51 8.94 -33.57
N GLY A 72 -41.29 9.50 -32.64
CA GLY A 72 -42.43 10.40 -32.84
C GLY A 72 -43.51 10.02 -33.86
N ASP A 73 -44.72 9.83 -33.33
CA ASP A 73 -46.02 9.85 -34.02
C ASP A 73 -46.17 10.97 -35.08
N GLU A 74 -46.82 10.62 -36.19
CA GLU A 74 -47.63 11.50 -37.05
C GLU A 74 -48.95 10.79 -37.43
#